data_AF-A0A7S2HZJ2-F1
#
_entry.id   AF-A0A7S2HZJ2-F1
#
_cell.length_a   1.000
_cell.length_b   1.000
_cell.length_c   1.000
_cell.angle_alpha   90.00
_cell.angle_beta   90.00
_cell.angle_gamma   90.00
#
_symmetry.space_group_name_H-M   'P 1'
#
loop_
_entity.id
_entity.type
_entity.pdbx_description
1 polymer ?
#
loop_
_entity_poly.entity_id
_entity_poly.type
_entity_poly.pdbx_seq_one_letter_code
_entity_poly.pdbx_strand_id
1 'polypeptide(L)'
;PRLGVTDGLASRTEEPGRGLRVRACLLRARRPTGEKRVANQRLNMSEVPSNFTNDSAMMIAWERSLESARPDALFHDPFAAALASDKGEALSEGFGANAALFGLADWPEFHKTWTSVRTKYIDDTVTRHASTGRFRQLVNLGAGMDTRAYRLPCYA
;
A
#
# COMPACT_ATOMS: atom_id res chain seq x y z
N PRO A 1 -4.75 36.37 -45.60
CA PRO A 1 -3.32 36.11 -45.93
C PRO A 1 -3.00 34.61 -45.84
N ARG A 2 -3.17 33.92 -46.97
CA ARG A 2 -2.69 32.55 -47.21
C ARG A 2 -1.19 32.62 -47.48
N LEU A 3 -0.43 31.62 -47.03
CA LEU A 3 0.72 31.07 -47.74
C LEU A 3 0.81 29.60 -47.36
N GLY A 4 0.37 28.74 -48.28
CA GLY A 4 0.82 27.36 -48.36
C GLY A 4 1.97 27.28 -49.36
N VAL A 5 2.78 26.24 -49.23
CA VAL A 5 3.56 25.67 -50.35
C VAL A 5 3.51 24.16 -50.17
N THR A 6 3.01 23.51 -51.22
CA THR A 6 2.96 22.07 -51.47
C THR A 6 4.19 21.61 -52.26
N ASP A 7 4.25 20.29 -52.48
CA ASP A 7 4.90 19.54 -53.57
C ASP A 7 6.08 18.65 -53.09
N GLY A 8 6.16 17.36 -53.41
CA GLY A 8 5.48 16.64 -54.49
C GLY A 8 5.33 15.13 -54.28
N LEU A 9 4.33 14.61 -54.99
CA LEU A 9 4.05 13.21 -55.28
C LEU A 9 5.03 12.65 -56.31
N ALA A 10 5.44 11.39 -56.15
CA ALA A 10 5.69 10.41 -57.23
C ALA A 10 5.64 9.00 -56.59
N SER A 11 4.49 8.31 -56.61
CA SER A 11 3.99 7.39 -57.66
C SER A 11 4.69 6.02 -57.73
N ARG A 12 3.99 5.03 -57.15
CA ARG A 12 3.72 3.64 -57.57
C ARG A 12 4.79 2.83 -58.32
N THR A 13 5.03 1.62 -57.81
CA THR A 13 5.00 0.36 -58.60
C THR A 13 4.49 -0.81 -57.73
N GLU A 14 3.33 -1.36 -58.06
CA GLU A 14 2.92 -2.74 -57.73
C GLU A 14 3.62 -3.71 -58.70
N GLU A 15 3.90 -4.96 -58.27
CA GLU A 15 3.90 -6.21 -59.06
C GLU A 15 4.42 -7.41 -58.20
N PRO A 16 4.25 -8.70 -58.59
CA PRO A 16 3.45 -9.64 -57.79
C PRO A 16 4.17 -10.94 -57.36
N GLY A 17 3.55 -11.65 -56.40
CA GLY A 17 3.54 -13.11 -56.36
C GLY A 17 4.63 -13.84 -55.56
N ARG A 18 4.18 -14.65 -54.58
CA ARG A 18 4.39 -16.13 -54.49
C ARG A 18 4.35 -16.64 -53.04
N GLY A 19 3.28 -17.37 -52.73
CA GLY A 19 3.31 -18.67 -52.06
C GLY A 19 4.00 -18.79 -50.70
N LEU A 20 3.19 -18.72 -49.64
CA LEU A 20 3.53 -19.22 -48.30
C LEU A 20 3.87 -20.72 -48.36
N ARG A 21 5.11 -21.11 -48.00
CA ARG A 21 5.48 -22.51 -47.70
C ARG A 21 6.21 -22.55 -46.36
N VAL A 22 5.49 -23.00 -45.32
CA VAL A 22 6.08 -23.30 -44.01
C VAL A 22 6.77 -24.67 -44.08
N ARG A 23 8.09 -24.71 -43.89
CA ARG A 23 8.83 -25.96 -43.65
C ARG A 23 9.01 -26.13 -42.13
N ALA A 24 8.40 -27.16 -41.57
CA ALA A 24 8.68 -27.61 -40.21
C ALA A 24 10.09 -28.22 -40.14
N CYS A 25 11.00 -27.59 -39.41
CA CYS A 25 12.30 -28.17 -39.07
C CYS A 25 12.26 -28.62 -37.60
N LEU A 26 12.12 -29.94 -37.40
CA LEU A 26 12.31 -30.58 -36.10
C LEU A 26 13.80 -30.58 -35.74
N LEU A 27 14.22 -29.71 -34.83
CA LEU A 27 15.51 -29.80 -34.16
C LEU A 27 15.31 -30.30 -32.72
N ARG A 28 15.68 -31.57 -32.49
CA ARG A 28 15.77 -32.19 -31.16
C ARG A 28 16.97 -31.60 -30.40
N ALA A 29 16.73 -30.74 -29.43
CA ALA A 29 17.74 -30.31 -28.48
C ALA A 29 17.89 -31.36 -27.34
N ARG A 30 19.12 -31.83 -27.13
CA ARG A 30 19.51 -32.77 -26.06
C ARG A 30 19.51 -32.06 -24.69
N ARG A 31 19.07 -32.74 -23.63
CA ARG A 31 19.07 -32.25 -22.24
C ARG A 31 20.49 -32.28 -21.64
N PRO A 32 20.94 -31.24 -20.92
CA PRO A 32 22.09 -31.37 -20.04
C PRO A 32 21.68 -31.93 -18.68
N THR A 33 22.42 -32.95 -18.25
CA THR A 33 22.45 -33.59 -16.93
C THR A 33 23.15 -32.69 -15.91
N GLY A 34 22.59 -32.56 -14.70
CA GLY A 34 23.25 -31.86 -13.59
C GLY A 34 22.29 -31.38 -12.51
N GLU A 35 21.94 -32.28 -11.59
CA GLU A 35 21.07 -32.01 -10.44
C GLU A 35 21.88 -31.29 -9.34
N LYS A 36 21.75 -29.97 -9.21
CA LYS A 36 22.19 -29.25 -7.99
C LYS A 36 21.07 -29.35 -6.97
N ARG A 37 21.26 -30.23 -5.99
CA ARG A 37 20.38 -30.40 -4.82
C ARG A 37 20.44 -29.15 -3.95
N VAL A 38 19.55 -28.20 -4.18
CA VAL A 38 19.30 -27.08 -3.26
C VAL A 38 18.46 -27.63 -2.11
N ALA A 39 19.01 -27.55 -0.91
CA ALA A 39 18.40 -28.05 0.31
C ALA A 39 17.01 -27.42 0.54
N ASN A 40 16.12 -28.27 1.02
CA ASN A 40 14.72 -28.02 1.29
C ASN A 40 14.56 -27.12 2.51
N GLN A 41 14.25 -25.85 2.32
CA GLN A 41 13.65 -25.00 3.34
C GLN A 41 12.92 -23.83 2.69
N ARG A 42 11.63 -24.01 2.42
CA ARG A 42 10.72 -22.88 2.24
C ARG A 42 9.62 -23.03 3.27
N LEU A 43 9.67 -22.17 4.27
CA LEU A 43 8.57 -21.95 5.19
C LEU A 43 7.33 -21.66 4.35
N ASN A 44 6.30 -22.49 4.53
CA ASN A 44 5.06 -22.35 3.83
C ASN A 44 4.33 -21.12 4.40
N MET A 45 4.37 -20.00 3.69
CA MET A 45 3.74 -18.73 4.11
C MET A 45 2.21 -18.78 4.13
N SER A 46 1.59 -19.93 3.86
CA SER A 46 0.14 -20.11 3.73
C SER A 46 -0.59 -20.49 5.02
N GLU A 47 0.07 -20.54 6.19
CA GLU A 47 -0.53 -21.03 7.44
C GLU A 47 -0.57 -20.01 8.59
N VAL A 48 -0.48 -18.71 8.30
CA VAL A 48 -0.93 -17.69 9.26
C VAL A 48 -2.34 -17.26 8.84
N PRO A 49 -3.40 -17.57 9.61
CA PRO A 49 -4.73 -17.09 9.29
C PRO A 49 -4.70 -15.57 9.20
N SER A 50 -5.20 -15.00 8.09
CA SER A 50 -5.38 -13.56 7.95
C SER A 50 -6.42 -13.11 8.98
N ASN A 51 -6.00 -12.66 10.16
CA ASN A 51 -6.93 -12.03 11.08
C ASN A 51 -7.09 -10.57 10.64
N PHE A 52 -8.17 -10.30 9.93
CA PHE A 52 -8.57 -8.97 9.43
C PHE A 52 -8.36 -7.81 10.42
N THR A 53 -8.50 -8.08 11.72
CA THR A 53 -8.21 -7.12 12.80
C THR A 53 -6.75 -6.66 12.85
N ASN A 54 -5.78 -7.56 12.67
CA ASN A 54 -4.37 -7.15 12.63
C ASN A 54 -4.05 -6.38 11.35
N ASP A 55 -4.67 -6.77 10.24
CA ASP A 55 -4.47 -6.14 8.93
C ASP A 55 -4.93 -4.67 8.95
N SER A 56 -6.13 -4.43 9.46
CA SER A 56 -6.62 -3.06 9.68
C SER A 56 -5.76 -2.29 10.69
N ALA A 57 -5.26 -2.92 11.75
CA ALA A 57 -4.38 -2.25 12.72
C ALA A 57 -3.03 -1.83 12.13
N MET A 58 -2.43 -2.66 11.27
CA MET A 58 -1.22 -2.34 10.51
C MET A 58 -1.45 -1.19 9.52
N MET A 59 -2.58 -1.18 8.82
CA MET A 59 -2.97 -0.09 7.92
C MET A 59 -3.09 1.24 8.68
N ILE A 60 -3.76 1.25 9.83
CA ILE A 60 -3.88 2.48 10.64
C ILE A 60 -2.51 2.91 11.20
N ALA A 61 -1.64 1.97 11.56
CA ALA A 61 -0.28 2.32 11.98
C ALA A 61 0.52 2.96 10.82
N TRP A 62 0.38 2.47 9.60
CA TRP A 62 0.96 3.11 8.41
C TRP A 62 0.46 4.54 8.24
N GLU A 63 -0.86 4.76 8.27
CA GLU A 63 -1.41 6.11 8.06
C GLU A 63 -0.99 7.10 9.15
N ARG A 64 -0.82 6.64 10.40
CA ARG A 64 -0.25 7.49 11.46
C ARG A 64 1.23 7.82 11.24
N SER A 65 1.98 6.94 10.58
CA SER A 65 3.38 7.20 10.24
C SER A 65 3.47 8.30 9.17
N LEU A 66 2.57 8.28 8.18
CA LEU A 66 2.45 9.32 7.16
C LEU A 66 2.19 10.68 7.79
N GLU A 67 1.23 10.77 8.72
CA GLU A 67 0.95 12.01 9.43
C GLU A 67 2.16 12.48 10.26
N SER A 68 2.82 11.56 10.97
CA SER A 68 3.99 11.88 11.80
C SER A 68 5.20 12.41 11.01
N ALA A 69 5.29 12.06 9.72
CA ALA A 69 6.35 12.51 8.82
C ALA A 69 6.11 13.91 8.26
N ARG A 70 4.90 14.47 8.42
CA ARG A 70 4.59 15.81 7.92
C ARG A 70 5.28 16.89 8.76
N PRO A 71 5.70 18.00 8.13
CA PRO A 71 6.25 19.15 8.85
C PRO A 71 5.19 19.88 9.70
N ASP A 72 3.91 19.78 9.31
CA ASP A 72 2.75 20.39 9.96
C ASP A 72 1.88 19.36 10.69
N ALA A 73 2.47 18.23 11.09
CA ALA A 73 1.75 17.10 11.69
C ALA A 73 0.89 17.50 12.89
N LEU A 74 -0.33 16.97 12.95
CA LEU A 74 -1.24 17.16 14.07
C LEU A 74 -0.75 16.44 15.34
N PHE A 75 -0.01 15.34 15.17
CA PHE A 75 0.61 14.57 16.24
C PHE A 75 1.85 13.83 15.72
N HIS A 76 2.67 13.33 16.64
CA HIS A 76 3.78 12.45 16.32
C HIS A 76 3.62 11.10 17.04
N ASP A 77 3.68 10.01 16.27
CA ASP A 77 3.71 8.63 16.75
C ASP A 77 5.03 7.97 16.29
N PRO A 78 6.09 8.00 17.12
CA PRO A 78 7.42 7.53 16.72
C PRO A 78 7.49 6.01 16.49
N PHE A 79 6.46 5.26 16.92
CA PHE A 79 6.42 3.81 16.82
C PHE A 79 5.60 3.32 15.62
N ALA A 80 4.81 4.21 15.00
CA ALA A 80 3.89 3.89 13.92
C ALA A 80 4.56 3.18 12.73
N ALA A 81 5.67 3.74 12.24
CA ALA A 81 6.41 3.18 11.11
C ALA A 81 6.91 1.75 11.38
N ALA A 82 7.41 1.49 12.59
CA ALA A 82 7.91 0.17 12.98
C ALA A 82 6.80 -0.88 13.11
N LEU A 83 5.56 -0.46 13.41
CA LEU A 83 4.41 -1.36 13.61
C LEU A 83 3.59 -1.58 12.34
N ALA A 84 3.71 -0.69 11.34
CA ALA A 84 2.94 -0.75 10.10
C ALA A 84 3.26 -2.01 9.28
N SER A 85 4.54 -2.38 9.17
CA SER A 85 5.07 -3.35 8.19
C SER A 85 4.72 -3.02 6.73
N ASP A 86 5.38 -3.68 5.77
CA ASP A 86 5.06 -3.54 4.34
C ASP A 86 3.60 -3.89 4.03
N LYS A 87 2.97 -4.73 4.86
CA LYS A 87 1.56 -5.10 4.72
C LYS A 87 0.63 -3.92 5.01
N GLY A 88 0.92 -3.08 6.00
CA GLY A 88 0.09 -1.93 6.35
C GLY A 88 0.06 -0.87 5.25
N GLU A 89 1.21 -0.63 4.62
CA GLU A 89 1.34 0.23 3.44
C GLU A 89 0.49 -0.29 2.28
N ALA A 90 0.70 -1.54 1.88
CA ALA A 90 -0.04 -2.16 0.77
C ALA A 90 -1.57 -2.14 0.99
N LEU A 91 -2.02 -2.30 2.24
CA LEU A 91 -3.44 -2.21 2.59
C LEU A 91 -3.98 -0.79 2.47
N SER A 92 -3.24 0.23 2.94
CA SER A 92 -3.66 1.63 2.85
C SER A 92 -3.71 2.11 1.40
N GLU A 93 -2.72 1.76 0.59
CA GLU A 93 -2.69 2.08 -0.85
C GLU A 93 -3.79 1.33 -1.61
N GLY A 94 -4.03 0.06 -1.28
CA GLY A 94 -5.06 -0.78 -1.90
C GLY A 94 -6.50 -0.45 -1.47
N PHE A 95 -6.68 0.27 -0.35
CA PHE A 95 -8.01 0.58 0.21
C PHE A 95 -8.91 1.33 -0.78
N GLY A 96 -8.31 2.16 -1.65
CA GLY A 96 -9.01 2.96 -2.66
C GLY A 96 -9.57 2.18 -3.84
N ALA A 97 -8.90 1.09 -4.22
CA ALA A 97 -9.32 0.31 -5.39
C ALA A 97 -10.75 -0.24 -5.21
N ASN A 98 -11.10 -0.64 -3.98
CA ASN A 98 -12.43 -1.12 -3.66
C ASN A 98 -13.44 0.01 -3.48
N ALA A 99 -13.02 1.15 -2.93
CA ALA A 99 -13.89 2.32 -2.69
C ALA A 99 -14.31 3.01 -4.01
N ALA A 100 -13.42 3.04 -5.01
CA ALA A 100 -13.72 3.56 -6.34
C ALA A 100 -14.89 2.83 -7.02
N LEU A 101 -15.05 1.52 -6.76
CA LEU A 101 -16.19 0.72 -7.26
C LEU A 101 -17.55 1.21 -6.71
N PHE A 102 -17.54 1.96 -5.60
CA PHE A 102 -18.72 2.54 -4.97
C PHE A 102 -18.84 4.06 -5.18
N GLY A 103 -18.06 4.63 -6.10
CA GLY A 103 -18.08 6.08 -6.39
C GLY A 103 -17.35 6.94 -5.36
N LEU A 104 -16.50 6.34 -4.52
CA LEU A 104 -15.73 7.03 -3.49
C LEU A 104 -14.24 7.10 -3.90
N ALA A 105 -13.95 7.74 -5.04
CA ALA A 105 -12.60 7.80 -5.60
C ALA A 105 -11.57 8.46 -4.65
N ASP A 106 -12.00 9.48 -3.89
CA ASP A 106 -11.15 10.21 -2.94
C ASP A 106 -11.06 9.54 -1.55
N TRP A 107 -11.65 8.35 -1.40
CA TRP A 107 -11.72 7.65 -0.12
C TRP A 107 -10.36 7.37 0.54
N PRO A 108 -9.28 7.02 -0.18
CA PRO A 108 -7.97 6.80 0.45
C PRO A 108 -7.44 8.03 1.17
N GLU A 109 -7.49 9.18 0.50
CA GLU A 109 -7.00 10.44 1.07
C GLU A 109 -7.92 10.94 2.18
N PHE A 110 -9.23 10.75 2.02
CA PHE A 110 -10.18 10.97 3.10
C PHE A 110 -9.87 10.08 4.32
N HIS A 111 -9.58 8.80 4.12
CA HIS A 111 -9.34 7.85 5.21
C HIS A 111 -8.04 8.19 5.97
N LYS A 112 -6.95 8.52 5.27
CA LYS A 112 -5.71 9.03 5.88
C LYS A 112 -5.96 10.29 6.71
N THR A 113 -6.71 11.24 6.15
CA THR A 113 -7.10 12.47 6.86
C THR A 113 -7.96 12.17 8.08
N TRP A 114 -8.94 11.28 7.94
CA TRP A 114 -9.80 10.83 9.02
C TRP A 114 -9.02 10.14 10.14
N THR A 115 -8.08 9.25 9.80
CA THR A 115 -7.18 8.60 10.75
C THR A 115 -6.36 9.63 11.52
N SER A 116 -5.90 10.68 10.85
CA SER A 116 -5.12 11.75 11.46
C SER A 116 -5.95 12.56 12.47
N VAL A 117 -7.13 13.05 12.04
CA VAL A 117 -8.06 13.80 12.90
C VAL A 117 -8.57 12.96 14.07
N ARG A 118 -8.95 11.70 13.80
CA ARG A 118 -9.39 10.74 14.82
C ARG A 118 -8.29 10.54 15.88
N THR A 119 -7.05 10.37 15.46
CA THR A 119 -5.94 10.15 16.39
C THR A 119 -5.74 11.36 17.29
N LYS A 120 -5.67 12.56 16.72
CA LYS A 120 -5.52 13.82 17.46
C LYS A 120 -6.66 14.04 18.46
N TYR A 121 -7.90 13.83 18.04
CA TYR A 121 -9.07 14.00 18.90
C TYR A 121 -9.03 13.08 20.13
N ILE A 122 -8.69 11.81 19.94
CA ILE A 122 -8.58 10.84 21.04
C ILE A 122 -7.41 11.22 21.95
N ASP A 123 -6.26 11.60 21.40
CA ASP A 123 -5.08 11.99 22.17
C ASP A 123 -5.36 13.21 23.06
N ASP A 124 -5.98 14.24 22.50
CA ASP A 124 -6.38 15.45 23.24
C ASP A 124 -7.37 15.10 24.35
N THR A 125 -8.32 14.20 24.06
CA THR A 125 -9.31 13.75 25.03
C THR A 125 -8.67 12.99 26.19
N VAL A 126 -7.78 12.04 25.89
CA VAL A 126 -7.06 11.27 26.90
C VAL A 126 -6.18 12.19 27.73
N THR A 127 -5.39 13.06 27.09
CA THR A 127 -4.48 13.99 27.77
C THR A 127 -5.24 14.96 28.68
N ARG A 128 -6.33 15.55 28.18
CA ARG A 128 -7.21 16.45 28.94
C ARG A 128 -7.79 15.77 30.17
N HIS A 129 -8.18 14.49 30.08
CA HIS A 129 -8.71 13.77 31.23
C HIS A 129 -7.62 13.30 32.20
N ALA A 130 -6.45 12.90 31.68
CA ALA A 130 -5.29 12.52 32.48
C ALA A 130 -4.79 13.66 33.37
N SER A 131 -4.83 14.91 32.88
CA SER A 131 -4.40 16.08 33.65
C SER A 131 -5.34 16.49 34.79
N THR A 132 -6.54 15.91 34.90
CA THR A 132 -7.51 16.28 35.94
C THR A 132 -7.26 15.62 37.30
N GLY A 133 -6.48 14.54 37.35
CA GLY A 133 -6.31 13.70 38.55
C GLY A 133 -7.57 12.93 39.00
N ARG A 134 -8.72 13.11 38.30
CA ARG A 134 -10.00 12.46 38.60
C ARG A 134 -10.02 11.00 38.21
N PHE A 135 -9.33 10.66 37.12
CA PHE A 135 -9.28 9.30 36.59
C PHE A 135 -7.90 8.70 36.85
N ARG A 136 -7.87 7.43 37.25
CA ARG A 136 -6.64 6.68 37.55
C ARG A 136 -6.46 5.47 36.63
N GLN A 137 -7.42 5.21 35.74
CA GLN A 137 -7.41 4.05 34.85
C GLN A 137 -7.94 4.45 33.48
N LEU A 138 -7.20 4.06 32.43
CA LEU A 138 -7.63 4.07 31.04
C LEU A 138 -7.69 2.62 30.54
N VAL A 139 -8.77 2.27 29.85
CA VAL A 139 -8.89 0.98 29.16
C VAL A 139 -8.99 1.25 27.67
N ASN A 140 -8.01 0.76 26.90
CA ASN A 140 -8.01 0.86 25.44
C ASN A 140 -8.50 -0.45 24.81
N LEU A 141 -9.77 -0.47 24.40
CA LEU A 141 -10.40 -1.66 23.84
C LEU A 141 -10.05 -1.82 22.36
N GLY A 142 -9.66 -3.04 21.95
CA GLY A 142 -9.26 -3.29 20.57
C GLY A 142 -8.00 -2.52 20.18
N ALA A 143 -7.05 -2.39 21.11
CA ALA A 143 -5.89 -1.50 20.96
C ALA A 143 -5.06 -1.76 19.70
N GLY A 144 -4.98 -2.99 19.20
CA GLY A 144 -4.21 -3.30 17.98
C GLY A 144 -2.78 -2.74 18.05
N MET A 145 -2.40 -1.92 17.06
CA MET A 145 -1.12 -1.22 17.00
C MET A 145 -1.15 0.18 17.63
N ASP A 146 -2.02 0.43 18.60
CA ASP A 146 -2.11 1.72 19.30
C ASP A 146 -0.97 1.89 20.30
N THR A 147 -0.27 3.02 20.19
CA THR A 147 0.95 3.33 20.92
C THR A 147 0.75 4.38 22.01
N ARG A 148 -0.50 4.80 22.29
CA ARG A 148 -0.81 5.85 23.27
C ARG A 148 -0.19 5.62 24.64
N ALA A 149 -0.17 4.37 25.12
CA ALA A 149 0.44 4.01 26.40
C ALA A 149 1.96 4.28 26.44
N TYR A 150 2.62 4.37 25.28
CA TYR A 150 4.06 4.61 25.17
C TYR A 150 4.42 6.05 24.83
N ARG A 151 3.51 6.84 24.24
CA ARG A 151 3.81 8.20 23.75
C ARG A 151 3.04 9.31 24.44
N LEU A 152 1.91 9.03 25.09
CA LEU A 152 1.17 10.04 25.86
C LEU A 152 1.67 10.08 27.31
N PRO A 153 1.61 11.24 27.98
CA PRO A 153 1.92 11.35 29.40
C PRO A 153 1.06 10.42 30.27
N CYS A 154 1.66 9.89 31.34
CA CYS A 154 0.94 9.07 32.32
C CYS A 154 -0.14 9.88 33.06
N TYR A 155 -1.16 9.18 33.58
CA TYR A 155 -2.11 9.75 34.53
C TYR A 155 -1.37 10.16 35.81
N ALA A 156 -1.52 11.42 36.21
CA ALA A 156 -1.00 11.96 37.47
C ALA A 156 -1.88 11.55 38.66
#